data_AF-A0A3P7IRI2-F1
#
_entry.id   AF-A0A3P7IRI2-F1
#
_cell.length_a   1.000
_cell.length_b   1.000
_cell.length_c   1.000
_cell.angle_alpha   90.00
_cell.angle_beta   90.00
_cell.angle_gamma   90.00
#
_symmetry.space_group_name_H-M   'P 1'
#
loop_
_entity.id
_entity.type
_entity.pdbx_description
1 polymer ?
#
loop_
_entity_poly.entity_id
_entity_poly.type
_entity_poly.pdbx_seq_one_letter_code
_entity_poly.pdbx_strand_id
1 'polypeptide(L)'
;MNPAVSKVHSACFNAQQDCFAVATDSGIQLFNSHPAVLLRSFSREEIGGVKVTSILHRSNIIVFVGGGSYAKYPSNTVMVWDDKQQELVLEVPICFATHFNFYYYLNFMKLQDRGNQVVLAQVGSVQLVNLNNMSECASLSPRGIDAHLNEITQLALNNQATLLATGSTKGTVIRYD
;
A
#
# COMPACT_ATOMS: atom_id res chain seq x y z
N MET A 1 31.74 -12.90 -1.15
CA MET A 1 30.73 -12.61 -2.18
C MET A 1 30.13 -11.26 -1.87
N ASN A 2 30.20 -10.30 -2.80
CA ASN A 2 29.51 -9.03 -2.65
C ASN A 2 28.00 -9.32 -2.77
N PRO A 3 27.16 -9.07 -1.76
CA PRO A 3 25.72 -9.26 -1.93
C PRO A 3 25.30 -8.43 -3.13
N ALA A 4 24.62 -9.04 -4.10
CA ALA A 4 24.16 -8.33 -5.29
C ALA A 4 23.37 -7.09 -4.83
N VAL A 5 23.87 -5.90 -5.18
CA VAL A 5 23.24 -4.64 -4.76
C VAL A 5 21.89 -4.55 -5.46
N SER A 6 20.81 -4.77 -4.71
CA SER A 6 19.44 -4.63 -5.20
C SER A 6 19.05 -3.16 -5.14
N LYS A 7 18.51 -2.62 -6.24
CA LYS A 7 18.05 -1.22 -6.27
C LYS A 7 16.85 -1.06 -5.35
N VAL A 8 16.90 -0.02 -4.51
CA VAL A 8 15.77 0.40 -3.67
C VAL A 8 14.87 1.33 -4.47
N HIS A 9 13.56 1.07 -4.44
CA HIS A 9 12.55 1.93 -5.06
C HIS A 9 11.88 2.84 -4.03
N SER A 10 11.31 2.28 -2.97
CA SER A 10 10.63 3.03 -1.90
C SER A 10 11.04 2.55 -0.51
N ALA A 11 10.83 3.41 0.48
CA ALA A 11 10.74 3.03 1.88
C ALA A 11 9.57 3.75 2.55
N CYS A 12 8.90 3.09 3.50
CA CYS A 12 7.73 3.64 4.18
C CYS A 12 7.66 3.16 5.63
N PHE A 13 7.44 4.07 6.57
CA PHE A 13 7.14 3.72 7.96
C PHE A 13 5.71 3.20 8.08
N ASN A 14 5.49 2.27 9.02
CA ASN A 14 4.15 1.96 9.48
C ASN A 14 3.57 3.13 10.31
N ALA A 15 2.28 3.05 10.64
CA ALA A 15 1.58 4.14 11.31
C ALA A 15 2.18 4.51 12.68
N GLN A 16 2.70 3.53 13.43
CA GLN A 16 3.34 3.73 14.74
C GLN A 16 4.75 4.28 14.62
N GLN A 17 5.32 4.33 13.40
CA GLN A 17 6.71 4.70 13.12
C GLN A 17 7.73 3.81 13.85
N ASP A 18 7.32 2.65 14.34
CA ASP A 18 8.18 1.68 15.02
C ASP A 18 8.72 0.60 14.08
N CYS A 19 8.20 0.51 12.85
CA CYS A 19 8.74 -0.33 11.78
C CYS A 19 8.73 0.41 10.45
N PHE A 20 9.58 -0.02 9.51
CA PHE A 20 9.55 0.47 8.13
C PHE A 20 9.79 -0.64 7.11
N ALA A 21 9.16 -0.47 5.96
CA ALA A 21 9.29 -1.31 4.78
C ALA A 21 10.29 -0.70 3.80
N VAL A 22 10.99 -1.54 3.03
CA VAL A 22 11.81 -1.14 1.89
C VAL A 22 11.42 -2.01 0.70
N ALA A 23 10.97 -1.39 -0.39
CA ALA A 23 10.72 -2.08 -1.65
C ALA A 23 11.96 -2.04 -2.55
N THR A 24 12.28 -3.17 -3.17
CA THR A 24 13.48 -3.34 -3.99
C THR A 24 13.17 -4.03 -5.30
N ASP A 25 14.15 -4.06 -6.22
CA ASP A 25 14.07 -4.86 -7.44
C ASP A 25 13.87 -6.36 -7.18
N SER A 26 14.17 -6.85 -5.97
CA SER A 26 14.18 -8.28 -5.63
C SER A 26 13.24 -8.67 -4.49
N GLY A 27 12.32 -7.80 -4.08
CA GLY A 27 11.38 -8.07 -3.00
C GLY A 27 11.20 -6.91 -2.02
N ILE A 28 10.79 -7.25 -0.79
CA ILE A 28 10.51 -6.30 0.29
C ILE A 28 11.34 -6.69 1.50
N GLN A 29 11.87 -5.69 2.22
CA GLN A 29 12.52 -5.89 3.52
C GLN A 29 11.79 -5.08 4.59
N LEU A 30 11.43 -5.73 5.69
CA LEU A 30 10.85 -5.12 6.88
C LEU A 30 11.90 -4.94 7.95
N PHE A 31 11.94 -3.76 8.54
CA PHE A 31 12.83 -3.44 9.62
C PHE A 31 12.07 -2.87 10.81
N ASN A 32 12.61 -3.12 11.99
CA ASN A 32 12.26 -2.35 13.18
C ASN A 32 12.93 -0.98 13.09
N SER A 33 12.28 0.08 13.55
CA SER A 33 12.85 1.43 13.57
C SER A 33 13.98 1.54 14.60
N HIS A 34 13.79 0.94 15.77
CA HIS A 34 14.80 0.93 16.83
C HIS A 34 14.69 -0.30 17.76
N PRO A 35 15.76 -1.11 17.91
CA PRO A 35 16.98 -1.07 17.11
C PRO A 35 16.70 -1.42 15.64
N ALA A 36 17.53 -0.92 14.73
CA ALA A 36 17.37 -1.12 13.28
C ALA A 36 17.73 -2.56 12.87
N VAL A 37 16.80 -3.49 13.09
CA VAL A 37 16.96 -4.92 12.80
C VAL A 37 15.99 -5.38 11.71
N LEU A 38 16.45 -6.26 10.84
CA LEU A 38 15.61 -6.91 9.82
C LEU A 38 14.63 -7.87 10.51
N LEU A 39 13.33 -7.64 10.32
CA LEU A 39 12.24 -8.44 10.86
C LEU A 39 11.81 -9.53 9.88
N ARG A 40 11.66 -9.19 8.59
CA ARG A 40 11.26 -10.11 7.53
C ARG A 40 11.86 -9.66 6.20
N SER A 41 12.26 -10.62 5.37
CA SER A 41 12.60 -10.38 3.97
C SER A 41 11.67 -11.23 3.11
N PHE A 42 11.05 -10.61 2.13
CA PHE A 42 10.32 -11.27 1.06
C PHE A 42 11.23 -11.36 -0.15
N SER A 43 11.42 -12.55 -0.68
CA SER A 43 12.34 -12.82 -1.77
C SER A 43 11.72 -12.56 -3.15
N ARG A 44 12.58 -12.64 -4.18
CA ARG A 44 12.17 -12.57 -5.57
C ARG A 44 11.20 -13.69 -5.94
N GLU A 45 11.37 -14.87 -5.34
CA GLU A 45 10.55 -16.05 -5.60
C GLU A 45 9.15 -15.90 -4.99
N GLU A 46 9.09 -15.37 -3.76
CA GLU A 46 7.83 -15.11 -3.04
C GLU A 46 7.02 -14.02 -3.78
N ILE A 47 7.57 -12.81 -3.91
CA ILE A 47 6.79 -11.64 -4.37
C ILE A 47 7.37 -10.89 -5.58
N GLY A 48 8.59 -11.23 -6.01
CA GLY A 48 9.27 -10.52 -7.10
C GLY A 48 9.67 -9.09 -6.74
N GLY A 49 10.00 -8.31 -7.77
CA GLY A 49 10.34 -6.89 -7.62
C GLY A 49 9.13 -6.02 -7.29
N VAL A 50 9.37 -5.02 -6.44
CA VAL A 50 8.33 -4.16 -5.87
C VAL A 50 8.71 -2.69 -6.03
N LYS A 51 7.80 -1.87 -6.58
CA LYS A 51 8.00 -0.42 -6.69
C LYS A 51 7.68 0.28 -5.37
N VAL A 52 6.52 -0.05 -4.80
CA VAL A 52 6.02 0.59 -3.59
C VAL A 52 5.42 -0.45 -2.65
N THR A 53 5.58 -0.24 -1.36
CA THR A 53 5.02 -1.11 -0.33
C THR A 53 4.57 -0.30 0.89
N SER A 54 3.58 -0.83 1.60
CA SER A 54 3.04 -0.33 2.85
C SER A 54 2.70 -1.51 3.77
N ILE A 55 2.83 -1.31 5.09
CA ILE A 55 2.61 -2.37 6.09
C ILE A 55 1.57 -1.90 7.10
N LEU A 56 0.67 -2.80 7.46
CA LEU A 56 -0.30 -2.60 8.54
C LEU A 56 0.36 -2.99 9.87
N HIS A 57 0.62 -2.03 10.76
CA HIS A 57 1.19 -2.29 12.09
C HIS A 57 2.47 -3.16 12.03
N ARG A 58 2.52 -4.22 12.86
CA ARG A 58 3.45 -5.35 12.79
C ARG A 58 2.70 -6.62 12.32
N SER A 59 1.64 -6.43 11.52
CA SER A 59 0.74 -7.49 11.07
C SER A 59 1.38 -8.36 9.98
N ASN A 60 0.74 -9.49 9.70
CA ASN A 60 1.04 -10.40 8.59
C ASN A 60 0.49 -9.90 7.23
N ILE A 61 -0.15 -8.73 7.17
CA ILE A 61 -0.70 -8.19 5.90
C ILE A 61 0.25 -7.16 5.29
N ILE A 62 0.66 -7.43 4.06
CA ILE A 62 1.57 -6.59 3.27
C ILE A 62 0.84 -6.11 2.04
N VAL A 63 0.90 -4.80 1.79
CA VAL A 63 0.32 -4.21 0.58
C VAL A 63 1.42 -3.65 -0.29
N PHE A 64 1.38 -3.96 -1.58
CA PHE A 64 2.44 -3.55 -2.49
C PHE A 64 1.95 -3.39 -3.93
N VAL A 65 2.75 -2.72 -4.74
CA VAL A 65 2.58 -2.66 -6.19
C VAL A 65 3.84 -3.21 -6.84
N GLY A 66 3.67 -4.18 -7.73
CA GLY A 66 4.78 -4.82 -8.43
C GLY A 66 5.55 -3.85 -9.32
N GLY A 67 6.81 -4.17 -9.60
CA GLY A 67 7.62 -3.44 -10.57
C GLY A 67 9.11 -3.66 -10.39
N GLY A 68 9.94 -2.77 -10.93
CA GLY A 68 11.38 -3.00 -10.96
C GLY A 68 11.80 -4.06 -12.00
N SER A 69 13.07 -4.45 -11.95
CA SER A 69 13.68 -5.35 -12.94
C SER A 69 13.23 -6.81 -12.83
N TYR A 70 12.76 -7.25 -11.66
CA TYR A 70 12.32 -8.63 -11.44
C TYR A 70 10.85 -8.72 -11.02
N ALA A 71 10.01 -7.82 -11.53
CA ALA A 71 8.58 -7.77 -11.23
C ALA A 71 7.88 -9.11 -11.50
N LYS A 72 7.24 -9.67 -10.48
CA LYS A 72 6.33 -10.83 -10.61
C LYS A 72 4.87 -10.38 -10.82
N TYR A 73 4.54 -9.21 -10.28
CA TYR A 73 3.20 -8.64 -10.31
C TYR A 73 3.15 -7.34 -11.12
N PRO A 74 1.99 -6.99 -11.70
CA PRO A 74 1.82 -5.79 -12.50
C PRO A 74 1.98 -4.49 -11.71
N SER A 75 2.45 -3.44 -12.38
CA SER A 75 2.70 -2.13 -11.76
C SER A 75 1.51 -1.17 -11.71
N ASN A 76 0.34 -1.63 -12.14
CA ASN A 76 -0.93 -0.90 -12.13
C ASN A 76 -1.99 -1.61 -11.26
N THR A 77 -1.59 -2.51 -10.38
CA THR A 77 -2.50 -3.27 -9.50
C THR A 77 -1.92 -3.27 -8.09
N VAL A 78 -2.76 -2.97 -7.09
CA VAL A 78 -2.40 -3.18 -5.69
C VAL A 78 -2.58 -4.63 -5.34
N MET A 79 -1.54 -5.21 -4.76
CA MET A 79 -1.50 -6.56 -4.23
C MET A 79 -1.59 -6.52 -2.72
N VAL A 80 -2.43 -7.38 -2.13
CA VAL A 80 -2.49 -7.62 -0.69
C VAL A 80 -2.07 -9.06 -0.44
N TRP A 81 -0.97 -9.23 0.30
CA TRP A 81 -0.39 -10.52 0.65
C TRP A 81 -0.61 -10.80 2.14
N ASP A 82 -1.05 -12.02 2.45
CA ASP A 82 -1.09 -12.53 3.81
C ASP A 82 0.12 -13.44 4.06
N ASP A 83 1.08 -12.96 4.86
CA ASP A 83 2.30 -13.68 5.24
C ASP A 83 2.04 -14.86 6.18
N LYS A 84 0.92 -14.88 6.89
CA LYS A 84 0.56 -16.03 7.71
C LYS A 84 0.06 -17.18 6.83
N GLN A 85 -0.71 -16.86 5.80
CA GLN A 85 -1.26 -17.84 4.84
C GLN A 85 -0.29 -18.15 3.69
N GLN A 86 0.74 -17.31 3.49
CA GLN A 86 1.68 -17.39 2.37
C GLN A 86 0.99 -17.29 1.00
N GLU A 87 -0.03 -16.43 0.90
CA GLU A 87 -0.79 -16.26 -0.33
C GLU A 87 -1.21 -14.82 -0.61
N LEU A 88 -1.57 -14.58 -1.86
CA LEU A 88 -2.15 -13.32 -2.32
C LEU A 88 -3.65 -13.36 -2.04
N VAL A 89 -4.13 -12.44 -1.21
CA VAL A 89 -5.54 -12.42 -0.76
C VAL A 89 -6.39 -11.39 -1.49
N LEU A 90 -5.77 -10.41 -2.16
CA LEU A 90 -6.49 -9.41 -2.97
C LEU A 90 -5.63 -8.82 -4.07
N GLU A 91 -6.28 -8.58 -5.20
CA GLU A 91 -5.77 -7.77 -6.31
C GLU A 91 -6.76 -6.65 -6.62
N VAL A 92 -6.30 -5.39 -6.58
CA VAL A 92 -7.12 -4.23 -6.94
C VAL A 92 -6.46 -3.48 -8.09
N PRO A 93 -7.00 -3.60 -9.32
CA PRO A 93 -6.53 -2.81 -10.45
C PRO A 93 -6.69 -1.31 -10.18
N ILE A 94 -5.68 -0.53 -10.52
CA ILE A 94 -5.69 0.92 -10.37
C ILE A 94 -5.73 1.54 -11.76
N CYS A 95 -6.84 2.21 -12.10
CA CYS A 95 -6.93 3.00 -13.31
C CYS A 95 -6.21 4.34 -13.09
N PHE A 96 -4.91 4.37 -13.39
CA PHE A 96 -4.20 5.64 -13.55
C PHE A 96 -4.40 6.15 -14.97
N ALA A 97 -4.67 7.46 -15.10
CA ALA A 97 -4.32 8.15 -16.33
C ALA A 97 -2.80 7.99 -16.52
N THR A 98 -2.43 7.32 -17.61
CA THR A 98 -1.05 7.06 -18.03
C THR A 98 -0.19 8.31 -17.86
N HIS A 99 0.93 8.21 -17.12
CA HIS A 99 1.97 9.23 -16.86
C HIS A 99 2.02 9.94 -15.50
N PHE A 100 1.66 9.32 -14.37
CA PHE A 100 1.77 10.00 -13.07
C PHE A 100 2.68 9.33 -12.03
N ASN A 101 3.40 10.22 -11.33
CA ASN A 101 4.66 10.00 -10.62
C ASN A 101 4.57 9.08 -9.38
N PHE A 102 5.71 8.47 -9.05
CA PHE A 102 5.96 7.62 -7.88
C PHE A 102 5.44 8.18 -6.53
N TYR A 103 5.44 9.51 -6.36
CA TYR A 103 4.98 10.22 -5.16
C TYR A 103 3.51 9.97 -4.80
N TYR A 104 2.68 9.58 -5.78
CA TYR A 104 1.26 9.33 -5.58
C TYR A 104 0.98 8.00 -4.84
N TYR A 105 1.73 6.94 -5.17
CA TYR A 105 1.46 5.59 -4.66
C TYR A 105 1.60 5.46 -3.14
N LEU A 106 2.53 6.17 -2.52
CA LEU A 106 2.74 6.19 -1.06
C LEU A 106 1.63 6.93 -0.30
N ASN A 107 0.98 7.91 -0.96
CA ASN A 107 -0.15 8.63 -0.39
C ASN A 107 -1.47 7.84 -0.54
N PHE A 108 -1.56 6.96 -1.53
CA PHE A 108 -2.79 6.25 -1.88
C PHE A 108 -3.00 4.90 -1.19
N MET A 109 -1.96 4.28 -0.62
CA MET A 109 -2.07 3.01 0.12
C MET A 109 -1.87 3.24 1.62
N LYS A 110 -2.97 3.48 2.34
CA LYS A 110 -2.97 3.58 3.79
C LYS A 110 -3.65 2.37 4.40
N LEU A 111 -2.96 1.75 5.36
CA LEU A 111 -3.41 0.58 6.11
C LEU A 111 -3.72 1.01 7.55
N GLN A 112 -4.92 0.68 8.06
CA GLN A 112 -5.30 1.02 9.45
C GLN A 112 -6.09 -0.10 10.15
N ASP A 113 -5.88 -0.22 11.48
CA ASP A 113 -6.23 -1.37 12.33
C ASP A 113 -7.72 -1.75 12.41
N ARG A 114 -8.63 -0.76 12.42
CA ARG A 114 -10.02 -1.05 12.80
C ARG A 114 -10.80 -1.63 11.64
N GLY A 115 -10.92 -2.96 11.66
CA GLY A 115 -11.73 -3.75 10.74
C GLY A 115 -10.95 -4.39 9.60
N ASN A 116 -9.62 -4.46 9.71
CA ASN A 116 -8.76 -5.00 8.65
C ASN A 116 -9.05 -4.28 7.32
N GLN A 117 -9.10 -2.94 7.31
CA GLN A 117 -9.49 -2.19 6.12
C GLN A 117 -8.26 -1.64 5.39
N VAL A 118 -8.22 -1.81 4.08
CA VAL A 118 -7.24 -1.16 3.18
C VAL A 118 -7.92 0.05 2.57
N VAL A 119 -7.32 1.22 2.74
CA VAL A 119 -7.76 2.42 2.04
C VAL A 119 -6.89 2.58 0.82
N LEU A 120 -7.52 2.38 -0.33
CA LEU A 120 -6.93 2.59 -1.64
C LEU A 120 -7.56 3.85 -2.22
N ALA A 121 -6.76 4.83 -2.55
CA ALA A 121 -7.31 6.02 -3.18
C ALA A 121 -6.79 6.19 -4.59
N GLN A 122 -7.67 6.72 -5.42
CA GLN A 122 -7.47 6.91 -6.84
C GLN A 122 -7.72 8.39 -7.18
N VAL A 123 -7.43 8.79 -8.41
CA VAL A 123 -7.70 10.15 -8.90
C VAL A 123 -9.18 10.48 -8.73
N GLY A 124 -9.49 11.41 -7.81
CA GLY A 124 -10.84 11.94 -7.56
C GLY A 124 -11.70 11.12 -6.57
N SER A 125 -11.39 9.84 -6.37
CA SER A 125 -12.16 8.94 -5.51
C SER A 125 -11.29 8.19 -4.49
N VAL A 126 -11.84 7.95 -3.30
CA VAL A 126 -11.23 7.08 -2.29
C VAL A 126 -12.04 5.80 -2.16
N GLN A 127 -11.38 4.66 -2.29
CA GLN A 127 -11.96 3.33 -2.13
C GLN A 127 -11.57 2.74 -0.77
N LEU A 128 -12.57 2.37 0.01
CA LEU A 128 -12.39 1.63 1.26
C LEU A 128 -12.66 0.16 1.00
N VAL A 129 -11.67 -0.70 1.25
CA VAL A 129 -11.76 -2.15 1.11
C VAL A 129 -11.69 -2.78 2.49
N ASN A 130 -12.68 -3.60 2.86
CA ASN A 130 -12.71 -4.31 4.13
C ASN A 130 -12.22 -5.75 3.94
N LEU A 131 -11.12 -6.12 4.59
CA LEU A 131 -10.49 -7.44 4.50
C LEU A 131 -11.16 -8.50 5.41
N ASN A 132 -12.09 -8.14 6.30
CA ASN A 132 -12.78 -9.12 7.16
C ASN A 132 -13.89 -9.90 6.45
N ASN A 133 -14.39 -9.42 5.31
CA ASN A 133 -15.46 -10.06 4.53
C ASN A 133 -14.92 -10.83 3.30
N MET A 134 -13.70 -11.36 3.39
CA MET A 134 -13.03 -12.08 2.28
C MET A 134 -13.39 -13.57 2.27
N SER A 135 -14.69 -13.88 2.28
CA SER A 135 -15.17 -15.20 1.88
C SER A 135 -15.55 -15.15 0.40
N GLU A 136 -14.74 -15.83 -0.42
CA GLU A 136 -14.86 -15.96 -1.88
C GLU A 136 -14.53 -14.69 -2.67
N CYS A 137 -14.07 -14.85 -3.91
CA CYS A 137 -13.78 -13.83 -4.92
C CYS A 137 -15.03 -12.99 -5.29
N ALA A 138 -15.74 -12.48 -4.29
CA ALA A 138 -16.86 -11.58 -4.45
C ALA A 138 -16.31 -10.22 -4.83
N SER A 139 -16.88 -9.67 -5.88
CA SER A 139 -16.82 -8.25 -6.23
C SER A 139 -17.12 -7.40 -4.99
N LEU A 140 -16.08 -7.09 -4.21
CA LEU A 140 -16.11 -6.02 -3.22
C LEU A 140 -16.19 -4.75 -4.03
N SER A 141 -17.39 -4.34 -4.42
CA SER A 141 -17.60 -3.00 -4.98
C SER A 141 -17.10 -2.01 -3.93
N PRO A 142 -15.92 -1.40 -4.13
CA PRO A 142 -15.29 -0.62 -3.08
C PRO A 142 -16.19 0.59 -2.79
N ARG A 143 -16.32 1.00 -1.53
CA ARG A 143 -17.11 2.20 -1.23
C ARG A 143 -16.34 3.41 -1.74
N GLY A 144 -16.75 3.91 -2.92
CA GLY A 144 -16.18 5.09 -3.56
C GLY A 144 -16.67 6.36 -2.88
N ILE A 145 -15.72 7.19 -2.45
CA ILE A 145 -15.97 8.54 -1.94
C ILE A 145 -15.45 9.53 -2.97
N ASP A 146 -16.35 10.22 -3.67
CA ASP A 146 -15.99 11.32 -4.58
C ASP A 146 -15.54 12.53 -3.75
N ALA A 147 -14.25 12.58 -3.43
CA ALA A 147 -13.68 13.53 -2.50
C ALA A 147 -13.48 14.91 -3.14
N HIS A 148 -13.03 14.93 -4.39
CA HIS A 148 -12.70 16.15 -5.15
C HIS A 148 -13.08 15.99 -6.63
N LEU A 149 -13.45 17.11 -7.27
CA LEU A 149 -13.62 17.19 -8.73
C LEU A 149 -12.29 17.25 -9.49
N ASN A 150 -11.18 17.48 -8.78
CA ASN A 150 -9.82 17.57 -9.32
C ASN A 150 -8.97 16.44 -8.74
N GLU A 151 -7.77 16.25 -9.28
CA GLU A 151 -6.84 15.21 -8.84
C GLU A 151 -6.49 15.34 -7.36
N ILE A 152 -6.58 14.22 -6.65
CA ILE A 152 -6.16 14.10 -5.25
C ILE A 152 -4.62 14.03 -5.22
N THR A 153 -4.01 14.94 -4.48
CA THR A 153 -2.55 15.04 -4.31
C THR A 153 -2.07 14.44 -3.00
N GLN A 154 -2.90 14.49 -1.95
CA GLN A 154 -2.52 14.05 -0.62
C GLN A 154 -3.70 13.44 0.13
N LEU A 155 -3.41 12.45 0.96
CA LEU A 155 -4.38 11.78 1.80
C LEU A 155 -3.77 11.48 3.17
N ALA A 156 -4.57 11.61 4.20
CA ALA A 156 -4.22 11.17 5.53
C ALA A 156 -5.46 10.61 6.22
N LEU A 157 -5.30 9.49 6.89
CA LEU A 157 -6.29 8.96 7.83
C LEU A 157 -5.84 9.30 9.24
N ASN A 158 -6.79 9.48 10.16
CA ASN A 158 -6.44 9.44 11.57
C ASN A 158 -6.12 7.99 12.01
N ASN A 159 -5.43 7.84 13.14
CA ASN A 159 -5.04 6.53 13.69
C ASN A 159 -6.23 5.62 14.03
N GLN A 160 -7.44 6.16 14.08
CA GLN A 160 -8.65 5.38 14.39
C GLN A 160 -9.42 4.94 13.14
N ALA A 161 -8.96 5.31 11.93
CA ALA A 161 -9.65 5.09 10.65
C ALA A 161 -11.07 5.70 10.57
N THR A 162 -11.41 6.65 11.44
CA THR A 162 -12.72 7.31 11.47
C THR A 162 -12.74 8.62 10.70
N LEU A 163 -11.58 9.20 10.40
CA LEU A 163 -11.46 10.47 9.71
C LEU A 163 -10.51 10.33 8.53
N LEU A 164 -10.91 10.89 7.40
CA LEU A 164 -10.12 10.98 6.18
C LEU A 164 -9.96 12.44 5.78
N ALA A 165 -8.71 12.90 5.74
CA ALA A 165 -8.31 14.16 5.16
C ALA A 165 -7.85 13.91 3.71
N THR A 166 -8.41 14.68 2.77
CA THR A 166 -8.09 14.60 1.35
C THR A 166 -7.68 15.97 0.82
N GLY A 167 -6.54 16.08 0.16
CA GLY A 167 -6.06 17.28 -0.51
C GLY A 167 -6.05 17.08 -2.02
N SER A 168 -6.51 18.08 -2.78
CA SER A 168 -6.39 18.15 -4.24
C SER A 168 -5.49 19.28 -4.69
N THR A 169 -5.22 19.35 -5.99
CA THR A 169 -4.47 20.46 -6.62
C THR A 169 -5.09 21.85 -6.40
N LYS A 170 -6.35 21.93 -5.97
CA LYS A 170 -7.07 23.19 -5.74
C LYS A 170 -7.42 23.49 -4.28
N GLY A 171 -7.26 22.54 -3.37
CA GLY A 171 -7.59 22.76 -1.96
C GLY A 171 -7.78 21.49 -1.14
N THR A 172 -8.01 21.67 0.16
CA THR A 172 -8.16 20.57 1.15
C THR A 172 -9.63 20.39 1.53
N VAL A 173 -10.06 19.14 1.68
CA VAL A 173 -11.38 18.77 2.23
C VAL A 173 -11.17 17.72 3.33
N ILE A 174 -11.70 17.99 4.52
CA ILE A 174 -11.77 17.03 5.63
C ILE A 174 -13.21 16.51 5.68
N ARG A 175 -13.39 15.19 5.56
CA ARG A 175 -14.71 14.56 5.68
C ARG A 175 -14.78 13.75 6.97
N TYR A 176 -15.94 13.84 7.61
CA TYR A 176 -16.36 13.01 8.75
C TYR A 176 -17.49 12.09 8.25
N ASP A 177 -17.52 10.85 8.76
CA ASP A 177 -18.70 9.97 8.69
C ASP A 177 -19.50 10.13 10.00
#